data_AF-A0A9N9UNR3-F1
#
_entry.id   AF-A0A9N9UNR3-F1
#
_cell.length_a   1.000
_cell.length_b   1.000
_cell.length_c   1.000
_cell.angle_alpha   90.00
_cell.angle_beta   90.00
_cell.angle_gamma   90.00
#
_symmetry.space_group_name_H-M   'P 1'
#
loop_
_entity.id
_entity.type
_entity.pdbx_description
1 polymer ?
#
loop_
_entity_poly.entity_id
_entity_poly.type
_entity_poly.pdbx_seq_one_letter_code
_entity_poly.pdbx_strand_id
1 'polypeptide(L)'
;MLQNIGSAIYKRSLEAAGDQTVVVQLPWWTPIVFFINVLLIVPIVFCLDYTLQTLYPTFVIVEDENAADFEPLVPKSPKNGKSGDEEEDVPVTPSPVSNSIRSIYRLLRANGGFFANFRGLSIYLVERFITVIILHSAIRCLGLYLGLILGPVLHLLCNLLLAQLSTAWVHIVITPASPLRWWRRLPAFSTTVKAVWGPMFLFSIASFLAEWAPFVIAKAVHFPLGFHAAMAAQDGQKPTLGFACLLLVKYFAVLAGSIVAVILLIVPTRMILVRVQASLLPVDEDAIIPFDRSFGGRVQTALVGGRGFATITDVWSTFSRAVMGRLVKLHVKVIAINVLVGFVLGGFIVFPSVLAVTTYSTVVKA
;
A
#
# COMPACT_ATOMS: atom_id res chain seq x y z
N MET A 1 14.97 8.80 31.04
CA MET A 1 13.56 8.44 31.33
C MET A 1 13.18 7.05 30.81
N LEU A 2 13.46 6.68 29.54
CA LEU A 2 13.19 5.33 29.00
C LEU A 2 14.00 4.20 29.67
N GLN A 3 15.26 4.44 30.03
CA GLN A 3 16.07 3.48 30.80
C GLN A 3 15.47 3.17 32.18
N ASN A 4 14.89 4.17 32.85
CA ASN A 4 14.31 4.01 34.18
C ASN A 4 12.98 3.25 34.16
N ILE A 5 12.22 3.38 33.07
CA ILE A 5 10.96 2.62 32.88
C ILE A 5 11.29 1.16 32.53
N GLY A 6 12.27 0.93 31.65
CA GLY A 6 12.74 -0.42 31.32
C GLY A 6 13.29 -1.16 32.55
N SER A 7 14.10 -0.49 33.38
CA SER A 7 14.61 -1.08 34.61
C SER A 7 13.52 -1.32 35.66
N ALA A 8 12.51 -0.44 35.74
CA ALA A 8 11.39 -0.61 36.67
C ALA A 8 10.47 -1.76 36.26
N ILE A 9 10.18 -1.93 34.96
CA ILE A 9 9.40 -3.07 34.44
C ILE A 9 10.20 -4.37 34.62
N TYR A 10 11.50 -4.36 34.33
CA TYR A 10 12.40 -5.49 34.55
C TYR A 10 12.43 -5.90 36.03
N LYS A 11 12.62 -4.93 36.93
CA LYS A 11 12.63 -5.17 38.39
C LYS A 11 11.29 -5.68 38.91
N ARG A 12 10.18 -5.13 38.42
CA ARG A 12 8.83 -5.57 38.80
C ARG A 12 8.48 -6.96 38.25
N SER A 13 9.03 -7.33 37.09
CA SER A 13 8.90 -8.68 36.54
C SER A 13 9.71 -9.73 37.32
N LEU A 14 10.87 -9.33 37.86
CA LEU A 14 11.68 -10.16 38.75
C LEU A 14 11.02 -10.33 40.12
N GLU A 15 10.46 -9.25 40.67
CA GLU A 15 9.73 -9.28 41.96
C GLU A 15 8.43 -10.11 41.89
N ALA A 16 7.74 -10.13 40.74
CA ALA A 16 6.53 -10.91 40.52
C ALA A 16 6.80 -12.42 40.31
N ALA A 17 8.04 -12.81 39.98
CA ALA A 17 8.38 -14.19 39.61
C ALA A 17 8.80 -15.08 40.80
N GLY A 18 8.97 -14.53 42.01
CA GLY A 18 9.44 -15.30 43.18
C GLY A 18 10.81 -15.95 42.96
N ASP A 19 11.23 -16.81 43.90
CA ASP A 19 12.56 -17.46 44.01
C ASP A 19 12.95 -18.42 42.85
N GLN A 20 12.28 -18.31 41.69
CA GLN A 20 12.54 -19.07 40.47
C GLN A 20 12.74 -18.14 39.26
N THR A 21 13.51 -17.07 39.41
CA THR A 21 13.88 -16.21 38.27
C THR A 21 14.92 -16.91 37.41
N VAL A 22 14.43 -17.61 36.38
CA VAL A 22 15.25 -18.08 35.26
C VAL A 22 15.60 -16.86 34.41
N VAL A 23 16.81 -16.34 34.59
CA VAL A 23 17.33 -15.25 33.75
C VAL A 23 17.93 -15.89 32.50
N VAL A 24 17.23 -15.75 31.37
CA VAL A 24 17.76 -16.18 30.07
C VAL A 24 18.79 -15.16 29.61
N GLN A 25 20.07 -15.53 29.67
CA GLN A 25 21.15 -14.72 29.10
C GLN A 25 21.24 -14.97 27.59
N LEU A 26 21.00 -13.90 26.82
CA LEU A 26 21.11 -13.93 25.37
C LEU A 26 22.59 -13.86 24.95
N PRO A 27 22.98 -14.55 23.86
CA PRO A 27 24.32 -14.41 23.31
C PRO A 27 24.66 -12.96 22.93
N TRP A 28 25.91 -12.55 23.11
CA TRP A 28 26.39 -11.20 22.80
C TRP A 28 26.24 -10.81 21.31
N TRP A 29 26.18 -11.80 20.42
CA TRP A 29 26.01 -11.60 18.97
C TRP A 29 24.54 -11.44 18.53
N THR A 30 23.57 -11.65 19.43
CA THR A 30 22.13 -11.45 19.16
C THR A 30 21.79 -10.10 18.51
N PRO A 31 22.28 -8.93 18.99
CA PRO A 31 22.02 -7.65 18.34
C PRO A 31 22.59 -7.57 16.90
N ILE A 32 23.69 -8.26 16.61
CA ILE A 32 24.28 -8.28 15.27
C ILE A 32 23.35 -9.03 14.31
N VAL A 33 22.88 -10.22 14.71
CA VAL A 33 21.93 -11.01 13.91
C VAL A 33 20.62 -10.26 13.71
N PHE A 34 20.13 -9.58 14.74
CA PHE A 34 18.95 -8.71 14.62
C PHE A 34 19.18 -7.60 13.58
N PHE A 35 20.31 -6.90 13.65
CA PHE A 35 20.63 -5.83 12.71
C PHE A 35 20.75 -6.32 11.26
N ILE A 36 21.39 -7.47 11.04
CA ILE A 36 21.49 -8.11 9.72
C ILE A 36 20.10 -8.45 9.18
N ASN A 37 19.22 -9.02 10.01
CA ASN A 37 17.84 -9.33 9.62
C ASN A 37 17.08 -8.06 9.22
N VAL A 38 17.20 -6.98 9.98
CA VAL A 38 16.58 -5.69 9.64
C VAL A 38 17.15 -5.16 8.32
N LEU A 39 18.46 -5.16 8.13
CA LEU A 39 19.13 -4.65 6.94
C LEU A 39 18.75 -5.43 5.68
N LEU A 40 18.46 -6.73 5.80
CA LEU A 40 18.05 -7.57 4.67
C LEU A 40 16.55 -7.48 4.41
N ILE A 41 15.72 -7.60 5.44
CA ILE A 41 14.26 -7.71 5.28
C ILE A 41 13.63 -6.37 4.92
N VAL A 42 14.06 -5.27 5.57
CA VAL A 42 13.42 -3.96 5.39
C VAL A 42 13.50 -3.47 3.95
N PRO A 43 14.65 -3.48 3.24
CA PRO A 43 14.71 -3.05 1.85
C PRO A 43 13.85 -3.91 0.91
N ILE A 44 13.77 -5.23 1.15
CA ILE A 44 12.96 -6.14 0.33
C ILE A 44 11.48 -5.83 0.49
N VAL A 45 10.99 -5.76 1.73
CA VAL A 45 9.60 -5.43 2.04
C VAL A 45 9.26 -4.04 1.51
N PHE A 46 10.15 -3.07 1.71
CA PHE A 46 9.99 -1.71 1.19
C PHE A 46 9.88 -1.67 -0.33
N CYS A 47 10.75 -2.40 -1.05
CA CYS A 47 10.67 -2.46 -2.51
C CYS A 47 9.35 -3.08 -2.98
N LEU A 48 8.88 -4.15 -2.33
CA LEU A 48 7.61 -4.80 -2.67
C LEU A 48 6.40 -3.90 -2.38
N ASP A 49 6.40 -3.23 -1.23
CA ASP A 49 5.37 -2.25 -0.85
C ASP A 49 5.31 -1.10 -1.85
N TYR A 50 6.46 -0.48 -2.12
CA TYR A 50 6.52 0.67 -2.99
C TYR A 50 6.16 0.33 -4.44
N THR A 51 6.75 -0.74 -5.00
CA THR A 51 6.54 -1.07 -6.42
C THR A 51 5.20 -1.76 -6.66
N LEU A 52 4.95 -2.89 -5.99
CA LEU A 52 3.82 -3.75 -6.30
C LEU A 52 2.54 -3.29 -5.60
N GLN A 53 2.63 -2.80 -4.37
CA GLN A 53 1.45 -2.30 -3.66
C GLN A 53 1.16 -0.85 -4.03
N THR A 54 2.17 0.00 -4.24
CA THR A 54 1.92 1.43 -4.44
C THR A 54 1.93 1.82 -5.92
N LEU A 55 3.04 1.64 -6.62
CA LEU A 55 3.27 2.14 -7.99
C LEU A 55 2.38 1.47 -9.04
N TYR A 56 2.36 0.12 -9.09
CA TYR A 56 1.68 -0.60 -10.19
C TYR A 56 0.16 -0.41 -10.19
N PRO A 57 -0.54 -0.45 -9.03
CA PRO A 57 -1.96 -0.15 -8.99
C PRO A 57 -2.31 1.25 -9.49
N THR A 58 -1.45 2.25 -9.27
CA THR A 58 -1.67 3.61 -9.79
C THR A 58 -1.80 3.63 -11.32
N PHE A 59 -0.94 2.90 -12.03
CA PHE A 59 -1.05 2.79 -13.50
C PHE A 59 -2.36 2.12 -13.93
N VAL A 60 -2.77 1.03 -13.27
CA VAL A 60 -4.02 0.34 -13.61
C VAL A 60 -5.25 1.21 -13.35
N ILE A 61 -5.20 2.02 -12.30
CA ILE A 61 -6.31 2.90 -11.91
C ILE A 61 -6.46 4.06 -12.90
N VAL A 62 -5.34 4.68 -13.29
CA VAL A 62 -5.33 5.88 -14.14
C VAL A 62 -5.51 5.55 -15.62
N GLU A 63 -5.14 4.36 -16.05
CA GLU A 63 -5.28 3.94 -17.45
C GLU A 63 -6.75 3.96 -17.88
N ASP A 64 -7.00 4.62 -19.01
CA ASP A 64 -8.28 4.58 -19.70
C ASP A 64 -8.29 3.51 -20.79
N GLU A 65 -9.35 2.70 -20.79
CA GLU A 65 -9.60 1.65 -21.79
C GLU A 65 -10.16 2.23 -23.10
N ASN A 66 -10.86 3.37 -23.02
CA ASN A 66 -11.52 3.99 -24.15
C ASN A 66 -10.63 5.01 -24.88
N ALA A 67 -9.35 5.14 -24.49
CA ALA A 67 -8.44 6.10 -25.11
C ALA A 67 -8.18 5.84 -26.61
N ALA A 68 -8.50 4.65 -27.11
CA ALA A 68 -8.47 4.33 -28.54
C ALA A 68 -9.49 5.16 -29.36
N ASP A 69 -10.58 5.63 -28.74
CA ASP A 69 -11.63 6.41 -29.42
C ASP A 69 -11.31 7.92 -29.49
N PHE A 70 -10.28 8.38 -28.77
CA PHE A 70 -9.91 9.79 -28.65
C PHE A 70 -8.58 10.14 -29.32
N GLU A 71 -8.04 9.26 -30.17
CA GLU A 71 -6.92 9.63 -31.03
C GLU A 71 -7.39 10.81 -31.90
N PRO A 72 -6.79 12.01 -31.78
CA PRO A 72 -7.21 13.15 -32.56
C PRO A 72 -7.10 12.73 -34.03
N LEU A 73 -8.21 12.82 -34.75
CA LEU A 73 -8.30 12.55 -36.18
C LEU A 73 -7.20 13.34 -36.88
N VAL A 74 -6.04 12.73 -37.06
CA VAL A 74 -5.00 13.26 -37.93
C VAL A 74 -5.69 13.35 -39.29
N PRO A 75 -5.81 14.53 -39.90
CA PRO A 75 -6.42 14.62 -41.21
C PRO A 75 -5.62 13.71 -42.12
N LYS A 76 -6.23 12.60 -42.57
CA LYS A 76 -5.61 11.69 -43.53
C LYS A 76 -5.18 12.57 -44.70
N SER A 77 -3.86 12.73 -44.86
CA SER A 77 -3.32 13.36 -46.06
C SER A 77 -3.84 12.56 -47.25
N PRO A 78 -4.33 13.21 -48.32
CA PRO A 78 -4.97 12.49 -49.41
C PRO A 78 -3.94 11.54 -50.02
N LYS A 79 -4.19 10.23 -49.88
CA LYS A 79 -3.42 9.19 -50.55
C LYS A 79 -3.63 9.39 -52.06
N ASN A 80 -2.61 9.91 -52.73
CA ASN A 80 -2.50 9.79 -54.18
C ASN A 80 -2.43 8.31 -54.52
N GLY A 81 -3.34 7.88 -55.38
CA GLY A 81 -3.75 6.49 -55.49
C GLY A 81 -2.75 5.54 -56.13
N LYS A 82 -2.94 4.25 -55.84
CA LYS A 82 -3.21 3.17 -56.82
C LYS A 82 -3.28 1.83 -56.07
N SER A 83 -4.28 1.02 -56.47
CA SER A 83 -4.48 -0.42 -56.21
C SER A 83 -4.40 -0.86 -54.74
N GLY A 84 -5.47 -1.30 -54.10
CA GLY A 84 -6.35 -2.37 -54.56
C GLY A 84 -5.98 -3.62 -53.76
N ASP A 85 -6.24 -3.57 -52.46
CA ASP A 85 -6.36 -4.70 -51.53
C ASP A 85 -7.18 -4.16 -50.35
N GLU A 86 -8.41 -4.64 -50.21
CA GLU A 86 -9.25 -4.39 -49.04
C GLU A 86 -8.74 -5.28 -47.90
N GLU A 87 -7.64 -4.86 -47.28
CA GLU A 87 -7.38 -5.27 -45.90
C GLU A 87 -8.43 -4.57 -45.03
N GLU A 88 -9.45 -5.33 -44.59
CA GLU A 88 -10.20 -4.99 -43.38
C GLU A 88 -9.18 -4.78 -42.27
N ASP A 89 -8.83 -3.50 -42.05
CA ASP A 89 -8.04 -3.04 -40.93
C ASP A 89 -8.88 -3.29 -39.68
N VAL A 90 -8.82 -4.52 -39.16
CA VAL A 90 -9.40 -4.88 -37.88
C VAL A 90 -8.83 -3.87 -36.89
N PRO A 91 -9.64 -3.01 -36.25
CA PRO A 91 -9.11 -2.04 -35.31
C PRO A 91 -8.45 -2.86 -34.20
N VAL A 92 -7.12 -2.90 -34.21
CA VAL A 92 -6.32 -3.51 -33.16
C VAL A 92 -6.51 -2.60 -31.96
N THR A 93 -7.59 -2.84 -31.21
CA THR A 93 -7.83 -2.18 -29.94
C THR A 93 -6.56 -2.40 -29.10
N PRO A 94 -5.80 -1.33 -28.77
CA PRO A 94 -4.57 -1.51 -28.03
C PRO A 94 -4.94 -2.09 -26.68
N SER A 95 -4.57 -3.35 -26.46
CA SER A 95 -4.89 -4.03 -25.22
C SER A 95 -4.30 -3.23 -24.06
N PRO A 96 -5.04 -2.97 -22.98
CA PRO A 96 -4.58 -2.10 -21.91
C PRO A 96 -3.24 -2.61 -21.36
N VAL A 97 -2.29 -1.69 -21.20
CA VAL A 97 -0.93 -1.93 -20.72
C VAL A 97 -0.97 -2.50 -19.30
N SER A 98 -2.04 -2.24 -18.54
CA SER A 98 -2.29 -2.84 -17.21
C SER A 98 -2.68 -4.32 -17.20
N ASN A 99 -2.79 -5.01 -18.35
CA ASN A 99 -3.16 -6.43 -18.40
C ASN A 99 -2.19 -7.36 -17.65
N SER A 100 -0.93 -6.94 -17.46
CA SER A 100 0.04 -7.72 -16.67
C SER A 100 1.08 -6.86 -15.97
N ILE A 101 1.56 -7.35 -14.82
CA ILE A 101 2.71 -6.81 -14.07
C ILE A 101 3.94 -6.64 -14.98
N ARG A 102 4.17 -7.61 -15.88
CA ARG A 102 5.28 -7.58 -16.84
C ARG A 102 5.12 -6.46 -17.88
N SER A 103 3.89 -6.18 -18.30
CA SER A 103 3.59 -5.10 -19.23
C SER A 103 3.85 -3.73 -18.60
N ILE A 104 3.39 -3.52 -17.36
CA ILE A 104 3.69 -2.30 -16.58
C ILE A 104 5.20 -2.12 -16.41
N TYR A 105 5.91 -3.18 -16.03
CA TYR A 105 7.38 -3.16 -15.91
C TYR A 105 8.07 -2.78 -17.23
N ARG A 106 7.60 -3.33 -18.36
CA ARG A 106 8.15 -3.03 -19.70
C ARG A 106 7.91 -1.58 -20.10
N LEU A 107 6.71 -1.06 -19.85
CA LEU A 107 6.35 0.34 -20.09
C LEU A 107 7.25 1.27 -19.28
N LEU A 108 7.39 1.00 -17.98
CA LEU A 108 8.25 1.77 -17.09
C LEU A 108 9.71 1.75 -17.58
N ARG A 109 10.22 0.57 -17.93
CA ARG A 109 11.60 0.41 -18.41
C ARG A 109 11.84 1.14 -19.73
N ALA A 110 10.86 1.14 -20.64
CA ALA A 110 10.93 1.87 -21.90
C ALA A 110 11.00 3.39 -21.69
N ASN A 111 10.29 3.91 -20.68
CA ASN A 111 10.21 5.36 -20.44
C ASN A 111 11.28 5.90 -19.48
N GLY A 112 11.95 5.07 -18.68
CA GLY A 112 12.84 5.52 -17.60
C GLY A 112 14.01 4.61 -17.24
N GLY A 113 14.28 3.58 -18.03
CA GLY A 113 15.38 2.65 -17.79
C GLY A 113 15.21 1.78 -16.55
N PHE A 114 16.31 1.36 -15.94
CA PHE A 114 16.32 0.40 -14.84
C PHE A 114 15.68 0.95 -13.55
N PHE A 115 15.94 2.22 -13.22
CA PHE A 115 15.41 2.89 -12.03
C PHE A 115 13.99 3.43 -12.20
N ALA A 116 13.32 3.14 -13.32
CA ALA A 116 11.94 3.57 -13.56
C ALA A 116 10.95 3.08 -12.50
N ASN A 117 11.21 1.92 -11.87
CA ASN A 117 10.38 1.39 -10.79
C ASN A 117 10.50 2.19 -9.48
N PHE A 118 11.42 3.15 -9.38
CA PHE A 118 11.63 4.02 -8.21
C PHE A 118 11.26 5.49 -8.47
N ARG A 119 10.39 5.73 -9.47
CA ARG A 119 9.95 7.08 -9.86
C ARG A 119 9.06 7.73 -8.81
N GLY A 120 9.50 8.88 -8.30
CA GLY A 120 8.80 9.56 -7.21
C GLY A 120 9.12 8.96 -5.84
N LEU A 121 10.15 8.11 -5.72
CA LEU A 121 10.53 7.52 -4.43
C LEU A 121 10.90 8.59 -3.41
N SER A 122 11.57 9.67 -3.83
CA SER A 122 12.00 10.74 -2.93
C SER A 122 10.82 11.45 -2.27
N ILE A 123 9.80 11.84 -3.05
CA ILE A 123 8.62 12.53 -2.51
C ILE A 123 7.78 11.57 -1.67
N TYR A 124 7.68 10.30 -2.07
CA TYR A 124 7.02 9.26 -1.26
C TYR A 124 7.70 9.08 0.11
N LEU A 125 9.04 9.00 0.13
CA LEU A 125 9.79 8.88 1.37
C LEU A 125 9.62 10.10 2.27
N VAL A 126 9.66 11.31 1.71
CA VAL A 126 9.41 12.55 2.45
C VAL A 126 8.01 12.55 3.05
N GLU A 127 6.99 12.21 2.26
CA GLU A 127 5.60 12.09 2.74
C GLU A 127 5.51 11.09 3.90
N ARG A 128 5.98 9.84 3.71
CA ARG A 128 5.94 8.80 4.75
C ARG A 128 6.69 9.19 6.01
N PHE A 129 7.87 9.79 5.87
CA PHE A 129 8.68 10.21 7.00
C PHE A 129 8.00 11.30 7.83
N ILE A 130 7.43 12.30 7.15
CA ILE A 130 6.67 13.37 7.82
C ILE A 130 5.42 12.80 8.50
N THR A 131 4.67 11.91 7.84
CA THR A 131 3.49 11.26 8.45
C THR A 131 3.86 10.50 9.71
N VAL A 132 4.93 9.70 9.67
CA VAL A 132 5.42 8.93 10.83
C VAL A 132 5.80 9.86 11.97
N ILE A 133 6.56 10.94 11.69
CA ILE A 133 6.97 11.91 12.71
C ILE A 133 5.77 12.60 13.35
N ILE A 134 4.85 13.13 12.54
CA ILE A 134 3.68 13.86 13.05
C ILE A 134 2.82 12.93 13.91
N LEU A 135 2.50 11.74 13.41
CA LEU A 135 1.61 10.81 14.09
C LEU A 135 2.22 10.29 15.40
N HIS A 136 3.50 9.89 15.39
CA HIS A 136 4.18 9.43 16.61
C HIS A 136 4.31 10.55 17.63
N SER A 137 4.64 11.77 17.18
CA SER A 137 4.75 12.93 18.08
C SER A 137 3.39 13.28 18.69
N ALA A 138 2.31 13.25 17.89
CA ALA A 138 0.96 13.51 18.37
C ALA A 138 0.49 12.45 19.38
N ILE A 139 0.70 11.16 19.10
CA ILE A 139 0.35 10.06 20.03
C ILE A 139 1.15 10.17 21.34
N ARG A 140 2.45 10.51 21.27
CA ARG A 140 3.28 10.73 22.46
C ARG A 140 2.83 11.92 23.29
N CYS A 141 2.35 12.99 22.64
CA CYS A 141 1.86 14.19 23.30
C CYS A 141 0.50 13.97 23.99
N LEU A 142 -0.44 13.33 23.29
CA LEU A 142 -1.80 13.08 23.81
C LEU A 142 -1.85 11.93 24.84
N GLY A 143 -0.81 11.10 24.91
CA GLY A 143 -0.78 9.89 25.71
C GLY A 143 -1.45 8.70 25.01
N LEU A 144 -1.08 7.48 25.42
CA LEU A 144 -1.41 6.25 24.70
C LEU A 144 -2.93 6.03 24.51
N TYR A 145 -3.73 6.27 25.56
CA TYR A 145 -5.17 6.02 25.53
C TYR A 145 -5.90 6.99 24.59
N LEU A 146 -5.62 8.29 24.71
CA LEU A 146 -6.24 9.31 23.87
C LEU A 146 -5.70 9.26 22.43
N GLY A 147 -4.43 8.94 22.26
CA GLY A 147 -3.80 8.71 20.97
C GLY A 147 -4.39 7.52 20.21
N LEU A 148 -4.86 6.47 20.90
CA LEU A 148 -5.54 5.34 20.26
C LEU A 148 -6.92 5.74 19.71
N ILE A 149 -7.68 6.54 20.47
CA ILE A 149 -9.03 6.97 20.09
C ILE A 149 -8.98 8.03 18.98
N LEU A 150 -8.10 9.03 19.12
CA LEU A 150 -7.97 10.13 18.15
C LEU A 150 -7.02 9.81 16.99
N GLY A 151 -6.26 8.71 17.06
CA GLY A 151 -5.27 8.31 16.06
C GLY A 151 -5.79 8.32 14.61
N PRO A 152 -6.98 7.76 14.31
CA PRO A 152 -7.52 7.76 12.94
C PRO A 152 -7.83 9.16 12.42
N VAL A 153 -8.35 10.03 13.30
CA VAL A 153 -8.64 11.44 12.97
C VAL A 153 -7.36 12.21 12.71
N LEU A 154 -6.34 12.01 13.56
CA LEU A 154 -5.02 12.61 13.38
C LEU A 154 -4.34 12.13 12.09
N HIS A 155 -4.45 10.85 11.77
CA HIS A 155 -3.93 10.27 10.54
C HIS A 155 -4.60 10.88 9.29
N LEU A 156 -5.94 11.03 9.31
CA LEU A 156 -6.68 11.73 8.26
C LEU A 156 -6.19 13.18 8.10
N LEU A 157 -6.12 13.94 9.19
CA LEU A 157 -5.68 15.33 9.15
C LEU A 157 -4.24 15.44 8.62
N CYS A 158 -3.36 14.52 9.00
CA CYS A 158 -2.01 14.44 8.48
C CYS A 158 -1.99 14.17 6.97
N ASN A 159 -2.78 13.22 6.48
CA ASN A 159 -2.88 12.93 5.05
C ASN A 159 -3.49 14.09 4.25
N LEU A 160 -4.40 14.87 4.84
CA LEU A 160 -4.93 16.09 4.23
C LEU A 160 -3.87 17.20 4.16
N LEU A 161 -3.09 17.39 5.23
CA LEU A 161 -1.97 18.35 5.24
C LEU A 161 -0.90 17.97 4.21
N LEU A 162 -0.70 16.68 3.97
CA LEU A 162 0.25 16.15 2.99
C LEU A 162 -0.40 15.80 1.64
N ALA A 163 -1.66 16.21 1.41
CA ALA A 163 -2.38 15.89 0.18
C ALA A 163 -1.67 16.42 -1.08
N GLN A 164 -0.95 17.54 -0.94
CA GLN A 164 -0.13 18.10 -2.01
C GLN A 164 1.02 17.18 -2.41
N LEU A 165 1.67 16.52 -1.44
CA LEU A 165 2.77 15.57 -1.71
C LEU A 165 2.25 14.29 -2.34
N SER A 166 1.17 13.71 -1.82
CA SER A 166 0.59 12.49 -2.40
C SER A 166 0.04 12.71 -3.80
N THR A 167 -0.56 13.88 -4.07
CA THR A 167 -1.03 14.25 -5.42
C THR A 167 0.14 14.47 -6.37
N ALA A 168 1.17 15.21 -5.95
CA ALA A 168 2.37 15.40 -6.75
C ALA A 168 3.10 14.07 -7.03
N TRP A 169 3.08 13.13 -6.07
CA TRP A 169 3.60 11.78 -6.28
C TRP A 169 2.85 11.08 -7.42
N VAL A 170 1.52 11.12 -7.44
CA VAL A 170 0.73 10.56 -8.55
C VAL A 170 1.12 11.19 -9.88
N HIS A 171 1.24 12.52 -9.94
CA HIS A 171 1.66 13.24 -11.16
C HIS A 171 3.04 12.80 -11.63
N ILE A 172 4.03 12.73 -10.74
CA ILE A 172 5.39 12.27 -11.06
C ILE A 172 5.40 10.82 -11.57
N VAL A 173 4.54 9.96 -11.03
CA VAL A 173 4.46 8.55 -11.43
C VAL A 173 3.90 8.40 -12.85
N ILE A 174 2.85 9.14 -13.19
CA ILE A 174 2.13 8.97 -14.46
C ILE A 174 2.75 9.75 -15.62
N THR A 175 3.54 10.79 -15.35
CA THR A 175 4.19 11.65 -16.36
C THR A 175 5.59 11.15 -16.77
N PRO A 176 6.09 11.54 -17.97
CA PRO A 176 7.46 11.25 -18.37
C PRO A 176 8.48 11.94 -17.45
N ALA A 177 9.74 11.53 -17.57
CA ALA A 177 10.82 12.13 -16.79
C ALA A 177 10.94 13.62 -17.12
N SER A 178 10.74 14.47 -16.11
CA SER A 178 10.87 15.92 -16.23
C SER A 178 12.26 16.36 -15.75
N PRO A 179 12.88 17.38 -16.39
CA PRO A 179 14.12 18.00 -15.90
C PRO A 179 13.90 18.81 -14.62
N LEU A 180 12.64 19.12 -14.27
CA LEU A 180 12.32 19.90 -13.08
C LEU A 180 12.37 19.04 -11.82
N ARG A 181 12.82 19.65 -10.73
CA ARG A 181 12.85 19.02 -9.41
C ARG A 181 11.41 18.87 -8.88
N TRP A 182 11.14 17.79 -8.14
CA TRP A 182 9.78 17.42 -7.71
C TRP A 182 9.07 18.52 -6.89
N TRP A 183 9.79 19.30 -6.09
CA TRP A 183 9.18 20.38 -5.28
C TRP A 183 8.70 21.58 -6.09
N ARG A 184 9.15 21.73 -7.34
CA ARG A 184 8.63 22.75 -8.27
C ARG A 184 7.39 22.28 -9.03
N ARG A 185 7.04 21.00 -8.90
CA ARG A 185 5.89 20.35 -9.56
C ARG A 185 4.74 20.12 -8.58
N LEU A 186 4.75 20.80 -7.43
CA LEU A 186 3.70 20.64 -6.44
C LEU A 186 2.44 21.42 -6.86
N PRO A 187 1.25 20.80 -6.85
CA PRO A 187 0.00 21.49 -7.18
C PRO A 187 -0.37 22.51 -6.09
N ALA A 188 -1.27 23.45 -6.37
CA ALA A 188 -1.72 24.43 -5.39
C ALA A 188 -2.42 23.76 -4.19
N PHE A 189 -2.00 24.07 -2.97
CA PHE A 189 -2.48 23.39 -1.75
C PHE A 189 -4.01 23.47 -1.58
N SER A 190 -4.58 24.68 -1.65
CA SER A 190 -6.03 24.90 -1.43
C SER A 190 -6.89 24.12 -2.44
N THR A 191 -6.54 24.17 -3.72
CA THR A 191 -7.23 23.43 -4.78
C THR A 191 -7.10 21.92 -4.58
N THR A 192 -5.91 21.46 -4.21
CA THR A 192 -5.64 20.03 -3.98
C THR A 192 -6.46 19.49 -2.81
N VAL A 193 -6.46 20.18 -1.67
CA VAL A 193 -7.25 19.77 -0.50
C VAL A 193 -8.74 19.80 -0.82
N LYS A 194 -9.23 20.85 -1.51
CA LYS A 194 -10.64 20.97 -1.90
C LYS A 194 -11.11 19.84 -2.82
N ALA A 195 -10.24 19.32 -3.68
CA ALA A 195 -10.55 18.20 -4.55
C ALA A 195 -10.46 16.86 -3.82
N VAL A 196 -9.44 16.67 -3.00
CA VAL A 196 -9.04 15.35 -2.48
C VAL A 196 -9.65 15.04 -1.10
N TRP A 197 -10.19 16.02 -0.36
CA TRP A 197 -10.64 15.79 1.02
C TRP A 197 -11.67 14.66 1.17
N GLY A 198 -12.68 14.61 0.30
CA GLY A 198 -13.72 13.57 0.31
C GLY A 198 -13.18 12.18 -0.01
N PRO A 199 -12.48 12.00 -1.15
CA PRO A 199 -11.81 10.73 -1.46
C PRO A 199 -10.82 10.27 -0.39
N MET A 200 -10.04 11.20 0.18
CA MET A 200 -9.08 10.91 1.24
C MET A 200 -9.79 10.44 2.52
N PHE A 201 -10.91 11.08 2.88
CA PHE A 201 -11.73 10.68 4.00
C PHE A 201 -12.26 9.24 3.85
N LEU A 202 -12.84 8.93 2.69
CA LEU A 202 -13.33 7.59 2.37
C LEU A 202 -12.21 6.54 2.43
N PHE A 203 -11.06 6.85 1.84
CA PHE A 203 -9.89 5.96 1.86
C PHE A 203 -9.35 5.76 3.28
N SER A 204 -9.35 6.80 4.11
CA SER A 204 -8.88 6.72 5.50
C SER A 204 -9.80 5.84 6.36
N ILE A 205 -11.12 5.96 6.19
CA ILE A 205 -12.10 5.06 6.86
C ILE A 205 -11.90 3.62 6.40
N ALA A 206 -11.80 3.39 5.09
CA ALA A 206 -11.58 2.05 4.55
C ALA A 206 -10.28 1.43 5.05
N SER A 207 -9.20 2.22 5.13
CA SER A 207 -7.90 1.81 5.68
C SER A 207 -8.02 1.41 7.15
N PHE A 208 -8.67 2.24 7.96
CA PHE A 208 -8.92 1.93 9.37
C PHE A 208 -9.74 0.64 9.54
N LEU A 209 -10.84 0.49 8.80
CA LEU A 209 -11.66 -0.72 8.87
C LEU A 209 -10.90 -1.97 8.41
N ALA A 210 -10.09 -1.87 7.36
CA ALA A 210 -9.29 -2.97 6.87
C ALA A 210 -8.18 -3.38 7.86
N GLU A 211 -7.57 -2.42 8.56
CA GLU A 211 -6.57 -2.67 9.59
C GLU A 211 -7.17 -3.36 10.83
N TRP A 212 -8.41 -3.02 11.19
CA TRP A 212 -9.14 -3.64 12.29
C TRP A 212 -9.83 -4.97 11.93
N ALA A 213 -10.02 -5.26 10.64
CA ALA A 213 -10.70 -6.45 10.17
C ALA A 213 -10.13 -7.78 10.72
N PRO A 214 -8.79 -8.01 10.76
CA PRO A 214 -8.23 -9.24 11.31
C PRO A 214 -8.63 -9.47 12.76
N PHE A 215 -8.65 -8.42 13.59
CA PHE A 215 -9.00 -8.53 15.01
C PHE A 215 -10.48 -8.84 15.21
N VAL A 216 -11.36 -8.19 14.45
CA VAL A 216 -12.80 -8.44 14.51
C VAL A 216 -13.13 -9.86 14.06
N ILE A 217 -12.53 -10.33 12.96
CA ILE A 217 -12.74 -11.68 12.43
C ILE A 217 -12.14 -12.72 13.38
N ALA A 218 -10.94 -12.50 13.92
CA ALA A 218 -10.34 -13.37 14.92
C ALA A 218 -11.22 -13.52 16.15
N LYS A 219 -11.80 -12.41 16.66
CA LYS A 219 -12.75 -12.44 17.77
C LYS A 219 -14.01 -13.23 17.41
N ALA A 220 -14.57 -13.03 16.22
CA ALA A 220 -15.78 -13.73 15.75
C ALA A 220 -15.57 -15.25 15.62
N VAL A 221 -14.37 -15.69 15.25
CA VAL A 221 -14.01 -17.10 15.10
C VAL A 221 -13.47 -17.71 16.41
N HIS A 222 -13.46 -16.93 17.51
CA HIS A 222 -12.85 -17.31 18.78
C HIS A 222 -11.41 -17.80 18.59
N PHE A 223 -10.63 -17.08 17.79
CA PHE A 223 -9.22 -17.34 17.60
C PHE A 223 -8.43 -16.75 18.78
N PRO A 224 -7.57 -17.53 19.46
CA PRO A 224 -6.76 -17.02 20.56
C PRO A 224 -5.72 -16.02 20.01
N LEU A 225 -5.96 -14.73 20.24
CA LEU A 225 -5.01 -13.68 19.88
C LEU A 225 -3.84 -13.69 20.87
N GLY A 226 -2.77 -14.40 20.50
CA GLY A 226 -1.50 -14.43 21.22
C GLY A 226 -1.07 -15.82 21.68
N PHE A 227 0.24 -16.04 21.74
CA PHE A 227 0.84 -17.32 22.15
C PHE A 227 0.37 -17.75 23.54
N HIS A 228 0.27 -16.81 24.49
CA HIS A 228 -0.20 -17.09 25.84
C HIS A 228 -1.69 -17.44 25.89
N ALA A 229 -2.55 -16.82 25.07
CA ALA A 229 -3.97 -17.17 24.96
C ALA A 229 -4.16 -18.53 24.29
N ALA A 230 -3.30 -18.90 23.34
CA ALA A 230 -3.31 -20.22 22.71
C ALA A 230 -2.86 -21.32 23.67
N MET A 231 -1.87 -21.03 24.54
CA MET A 231 -1.39 -21.93 25.59
C MET A 231 -2.35 -22.00 26.80
N ALA A 232 -3.03 -20.90 27.16
CA ALA A 232 -4.03 -20.88 28.22
C ALA A 232 -5.35 -21.57 27.82
N ALA A 233 -5.68 -21.56 26.52
CA ALA A 233 -6.77 -22.39 25.99
C ALA A 233 -6.47 -23.90 26.04
N GLN A 234 -5.23 -24.27 26.36
CA GLN A 234 -4.71 -25.64 26.41
C GLN A 234 -4.60 -26.12 27.88
N ASP A 235 -5.65 -25.91 28.66
CA ASP A 235 -5.73 -26.29 30.08
C ASP A 235 -5.30 -27.77 30.29
N GLY A 236 -4.03 -27.98 30.67
CA GLY A 236 -3.43 -29.27 31.03
C GLY A 236 -3.34 -30.38 29.98
N GLN A 237 -3.92 -30.25 28.78
CA GLN A 237 -4.04 -31.36 27.82
C GLN A 237 -2.98 -31.32 26.70
N LYS A 238 -2.31 -32.45 26.43
CA LYS A 238 -1.32 -32.56 25.34
C LYS A 238 -1.93 -32.11 24.01
N PRO A 239 -1.20 -31.39 23.14
CA PRO A 239 -1.76 -30.88 21.90
C PRO A 239 -2.18 -32.06 21.00
N THR A 240 -3.47 -32.35 20.97
CA THR A 240 -4.03 -33.38 20.09
C THR A 240 -3.99 -32.87 18.65
N LEU A 241 -3.74 -33.75 17.68
CA LEU A 241 -3.73 -33.41 16.25
C LEU A 241 -4.99 -32.61 15.83
N GLY A 242 -6.16 -32.97 16.38
CA GLY A 242 -7.42 -32.27 16.10
C GLY A 242 -7.46 -30.80 16.53
N PHE A 243 -6.78 -30.44 17.64
CA PHE A 243 -6.69 -29.05 18.08
C PHE A 243 -5.79 -28.22 17.16
N ALA A 244 -4.66 -28.80 16.72
CA ALA A 244 -3.77 -28.15 15.76
C ALA A 244 -4.47 -27.93 14.40
N CYS A 245 -5.21 -28.91 13.90
CA CYS A 245 -6.02 -28.77 12.70
C CYS A 245 -7.09 -27.67 12.85
N LEU A 246 -7.79 -27.61 13.98
CA LEU A 246 -8.79 -26.57 14.24
C LEU A 246 -8.17 -25.18 14.25
N LEU A 247 -7.04 -24.98 14.94
CA LEU A 247 -6.33 -23.70 14.95
C LEU A 247 -5.86 -23.28 13.56
N LEU A 248 -5.39 -24.23 12.76
CA LEU A 248 -4.97 -23.99 11.38
C LEU A 248 -6.17 -23.54 10.52
N VAL A 249 -7.32 -24.20 10.63
CA VAL A 249 -8.55 -23.78 9.93
C VAL A 249 -8.97 -22.37 10.35
N LYS A 250 -8.97 -22.07 11.65
CA LYS A 250 -9.30 -20.73 12.15
C LYS A 250 -8.31 -19.66 11.65
N TYR A 251 -7.02 -19.99 11.61
CA TYR A 251 -5.98 -19.10 11.06
C TYR A 251 -6.24 -18.79 9.58
N PHE A 252 -6.52 -19.81 8.76
CA PHE A 252 -6.85 -19.61 7.35
C PHE A 252 -8.16 -18.84 7.16
N ALA A 253 -9.17 -19.04 8.02
CA ALA A 253 -10.41 -18.28 8.00
C ALA A 253 -10.18 -16.78 8.29
N VAL A 254 -9.36 -16.46 9.30
CA VAL A 254 -8.97 -15.08 9.61
C VAL A 254 -8.20 -14.46 8.45
N LEU A 255 -7.19 -15.17 7.93
CA LEU A 255 -6.37 -14.69 6.82
C LEU A 255 -7.22 -14.42 5.56
N ALA A 256 -8.04 -15.39 5.15
CA ALA A 256 -8.91 -15.24 3.97
C ALA A 256 -9.92 -14.11 4.16
N GLY A 257 -10.56 -14.03 5.33
CA GLY A 257 -11.50 -12.96 5.66
C GLY A 257 -10.84 -11.57 5.64
N SER A 258 -9.61 -11.44 6.18
CA SER A 258 -8.85 -10.20 6.13
C SER A 258 -8.48 -9.79 4.70
N ILE A 259 -8.06 -10.74 3.86
CA ILE A 259 -7.77 -10.48 2.44
C ILE A 259 -9.02 -9.96 1.71
N VAL A 260 -10.17 -10.61 1.92
CA VAL A 260 -11.44 -10.18 1.31
C VAL A 260 -11.82 -8.78 1.80
N ALA A 261 -11.70 -8.50 3.10
CA ALA A 261 -11.98 -7.18 3.66
C ALA A 261 -11.07 -6.09 3.05
N VAL A 262 -9.77 -6.35 2.94
CA VAL A 262 -8.81 -5.42 2.29
C VAL A 262 -9.21 -5.16 0.84
N ILE A 263 -9.51 -6.21 0.07
CA ILE A 263 -9.90 -6.05 -1.34
C ILE A 263 -11.17 -5.22 -1.47
N LEU A 264 -12.21 -5.52 -0.69
CA LEU A 264 -13.50 -4.84 -0.79
C LEU A 264 -13.46 -3.39 -0.30
N LEU A 265 -12.63 -3.08 0.70
CA LEU A 265 -12.57 -1.74 1.30
C LEU A 265 -11.53 -0.84 0.61
N ILE A 266 -10.31 -1.35 0.41
CA ILE A 266 -9.17 -0.55 -0.05
C ILE A 266 -9.20 -0.31 -1.54
N VAL A 267 -9.51 -1.34 -2.34
CA VAL A 267 -9.47 -1.23 -3.81
C VAL A 267 -10.39 -0.12 -4.35
N PRO A 268 -11.70 -0.06 -4.00
CA PRO A 268 -12.58 0.96 -4.56
C PRO A 268 -12.24 2.37 -4.06
N THR A 269 -11.91 2.53 -2.78
CA THR A 269 -11.61 3.85 -2.21
C THR A 269 -10.29 4.41 -2.74
N ARG A 270 -9.28 3.55 -2.91
CA ARG A 270 -8.00 3.93 -3.51
C ARG A 270 -8.14 4.28 -4.97
N MET A 271 -8.97 3.55 -5.70
CA MET A 271 -9.28 3.86 -7.10
C MET A 271 -9.85 5.28 -7.23
N ILE A 272 -10.83 5.62 -6.40
CA ILE A 272 -11.44 6.95 -6.39
C ILE A 272 -10.38 8.02 -6.07
N LEU A 273 -9.61 7.83 -4.99
CA LEU A 273 -8.59 8.77 -4.55
C LEU A 273 -7.55 9.05 -5.65
N VAL A 274 -6.96 8.00 -6.22
CA VAL A 274 -5.90 8.12 -7.22
C VAL A 274 -6.43 8.77 -8.51
N ARG A 275 -7.65 8.45 -8.96
CA ARG A 275 -8.25 9.10 -10.13
C ARG A 275 -8.53 10.58 -9.90
N VAL A 276 -9.03 10.96 -8.72
CA VAL A 276 -9.21 12.38 -8.38
C VAL A 276 -7.86 13.09 -8.34
N GLN A 277 -6.83 12.49 -7.76
CA GLN A 277 -5.46 13.05 -7.76
C GLN A 277 -4.91 13.20 -9.18
N ALA A 278 -5.08 12.20 -10.04
CA ALA A 278 -4.67 12.26 -11.44
C ALA A 278 -5.43 13.35 -12.23
N SER A 279 -6.69 13.63 -11.89
CA SER A 279 -7.48 14.69 -12.54
C SER A 279 -6.93 16.11 -12.31
N LEU A 280 -6.10 16.29 -11.28
CA LEU A 280 -5.42 17.56 -10.98
C LEU A 280 -4.14 17.77 -11.79
N LEU A 281 -3.80 16.85 -12.70
CA LEU A 281 -2.62 16.98 -13.54
C LEU A 281 -2.75 18.23 -14.43
N PRO A 282 -1.73 19.11 -14.47
CA PRO A 282 -1.76 20.30 -15.34
C PRO A 282 -1.97 19.94 -16.81
N VAL A 283 -2.62 20.84 -17.56
CA VAL A 283 -2.91 20.62 -18.99
C VAL A 283 -1.63 20.47 -19.81
N ASP A 284 -0.54 21.10 -19.37
CA ASP A 284 0.76 21.10 -20.06
C ASP A 284 1.58 19.81 -19.86
N GLU A 285 1.17 18.90 -18.98
CA GLU A 285 1.93 17.67 -18.69
C GLU A 285 1.20 16.42 -19.19
N ASP A 286 1.77 15.71 -20.16
CA ASP A 286 1.21 14.46 -20.71
C ASP A 286 1.54 13.22 -19.87
N ALA A 287 0.59 12.27 -19.85
CA ALA A 287 0.77 10.99 -19.17
C ALA A 287 1.46 9.98 -20.09
N ILE A 288 2.28 9.10 -19.52
CA ILE A 288 2.93 7.99 -20.22
C ILE A 288 1.91 6.92 -20.65
N ILE A 289 0.82 6.80 -19.89
CA ILE A 289 -0.29 5.91 -20.18
C ILE A 289 -1.46 6.69 -20.77
N PRO A 290 -2.30 6.06 -21.60
CA PRO A 290 -3.54 6.66 -22.05
C PRO A 290 -4.40 7.02 -20.83
N PHE A 291 -4.67 8.32 -20.67
CA PHE A 291 -5.37 8.87 -19.52
C PHE A 291 -6.42 9.88 -19.99
N ASP A 292 -7.69 9.59 -19.73
CA ASP A 292 -8.78 10.52 -19.98
C ASP A 292 -8.89 11.55 -18.86
N ARG A 293 -8.40 12.76 -19.13
CA ARG A 293 -8.49 13.92 -18.22
C ARG A 293 -9.91 14.47 -18.08
N SER A 294 -10.76 14.25 -19.07
CA SER A 294 -12.12 14.77 -19.12
C SER A 294 -13.14 13.87 -18.40
N PHE A 295 -12.76 12.63 -18.08
CA PHE A 295 -13.61 11.59 -17.49
C PHE A 295 -14.93 11.41 -18.26
N GLY A 296 -14.85 11.30 -19.58
CA GLY A 296 -15.98 11.22 -20.50
C GLY A 296 -16.67 12.58 -20.70
N GLY A 297 -15.90 13.68 -20.75
CA GLY A 297 -16.41 15.04 -20.93
C GLY A 297 -17.09 15.67 -19.69
N ARG A 298 -17.05 14.99 -18.54
CA ARG A 298 -17.69 15.46 -17.29
C ARG A 298 -16.86 16.49 -16.54
N VAL A 299 -15.54 16.48 -16.71
CA VAL A 299 -14.62 17.42 -16.08
C VAL A 299 -14.20 18.48 -17.08
N GLN A 300 -14.75 19.68 -16.89
CA GLN A 300 -14.31 20.86 -17.64
C GLN A 300 -13.09 21.49 -16.94
N THR A 301 -12.06 21.78 -17.73
CA THR A 301 -10.84 22.44 -17.24
C THR A 301 -11.15 23.81 -16.64
N ALA A 302 -10.37 24.24 -15.65
CA ALA A 302 -10.53 25.56 -15.02
C ALA A 302 -10.43 26.73 -16.01
N LEU A 303 -9.72 26.55 -17.14
CA LEU A 303 -9.63 27.53 -18.23
C LEU A 303 -10.98 27.82 -18.91
N VAL A 304 -11.94 26.90 -18.86
CA VAL A 304 -13.27 27.02 -19.48
C VAL A 304 -14.36 27.31 -18.42
N GLY A 305 -13.98 27.72 -17.20
CA GLY A 305 -14.91 28.04 -16.11
C GLY A 305 -15.42 26.83 -15.32
N GLY A 306 -14.86 25.63 -15.56
CA GLY A 306 -15.16 24.41 -14.81
C GLY A 306 -14.43 24.31 -13.47
N ARG A 307 -14.79 23.31 -12.66
CA ARG A 307 -14.13 23.03 -11.36
C ARG A 307 -12.65 22.64 -11.51
N GLY A 308 -12.22 22.16 -12.69
CA GLY A 308 -10.84 21.77 -12.96
C GLY A 308 -10.37 20.48 -12.27
N PHE A 309 -11.27 19.72 -11.66
CA PHE A 309 -10.98 18.41 -11.05
C PHE A 309 -12.22 17.52 -11.04
N ALA A 310 -12.01 16.20 -10.99
CA ALA A 310 -13.08 15.20 -10.98
C ALA A 310 -13.69 15.02 -9.58
N THR A 311 -15.01 14.83 -9.51
CA THR A 311 -15.68 14.46 -8.24
C THR A 311 -15.76 12.94 -8.05
N ILE A 312 -16.03 12.50 -6.82
CA ILE A 312 -16.22 11.07 -6.49
C ILE A 312 -17.25 10.42 -7.42
N THR A 313 -18.37 11.11 -7.68
CA THR A 313 -19.46 10.61 -8.53
C THR A 313 -19.04 10.50 -9.99
N ASP A 314 -18.28 11.48 -10.50
CA ASP A 314 -17.78 11.46 -11.89
C ASP A 314 -16.82 10.28 -12.07
N VAL A 315 -15.88 10.12 -11.14
CA VAL A 315 -14.89 9.05 -11.16
C VAL A 315 -15.54 7.66 -11.08
N TRP A 316 -16.50 7.49 -10.18
CA TRP A 316 -17.19 6.21 -9.98
C TRP A 316 -18.05 5.82 -11.19
N SER A 317 -18.73 6.79 -11.80
CA SER A 317 -19.64 6.54 -12.92
C SER A 317 -18.93 6.34 -14.26
N THR A 318 -17.69 6.83 -14.42
CA THR A 318 -16.85 6.58 -15.61
C THR A 318 -16.02 5.28 -15.46
N PHE A 319 -16.17 4.55 -14.36
CA PHE A 319 -15.37 3.36 -14.09
C PHE A 319 -15.97 2.09 -14.70
N SER A 320 -15.21 1.41 -15.57
CA SER A 320 -15.62 0.13 -16.15
C SER A 320 -15.41 -1.02 -15.15
N ARG A 321 -16.28 -2.04 -15.20
CA ARG A 321 -16.12 -3.27 -14.41
C ARG A 321 -14.87 -4.06 -14.82
N ALA A 322 -14.39 -3.87 -16.05
CA ALA A 322 -13.18 -4.52 -16.56
C ALA A 322 -11.92 -4.02 -15.84
N VAL A 323 -11.78 -2.70 -15.64
CA VAL A 323 -10.69 -2.12 -14.83
C VAL A 323 -10.75 -2.65 -13.40
N MET A 324 -11.95 -2.75 -12.79
CA MET A 324 -12.10 -3.34 -11.44
C MET A 324 -11.56 -4.76 -11.38
N GLY A 325 -11.94 -5.60 -12.35
CA GLY A 325 -11.49 -6.99 -12.43
C GLY A 325 -9.98 -7.10 -12.57
N ARG A 326 -9.35 -6.23 -13.38
CA ARG A 326 -7.88 -6.19 -13.50
C ARG A 326 -7.20 -5.74 -12.21
N LEU A 327 -7.74 -4.71 -11.56
CA LEU A 327 -7.19 -4.17 -10.33
C LEU A 327 -7.28 -5.17 -9.17
N VAL A 328 -8.41 -5.90 -9.05
CA VAL A 328 -8.56 -6.99 -8.08
C VAL A 328 -7.59 -8.13 -8.39
N LYS A 329 -7.48 -8.57 -9.66
CA LYS A 329 -6.50 -9.59 -10.08
C LYS A 329 -5.06 -9.18 -9.76
N LEU A 330 -4.72 -7.90 -9.95
CA LEU A 330 -3.41 -7.37 -9.57
C LEU A 330 -3.20 -7.49 -8.06
N HIS A 331 -4.14 -7.02 -7.24
CA HIS A 331 -4.02 -7.11 -5.78
C HIS A 331 -3.91 -8.56 -5.29
N VAL A 332 -4.66 -9.50 -5.85
CA VAL A 332 -4.54 -10.93 -5.53
C VAL A 332 -3.14 -11.46 -5.83
N LYS A 333 -2.57 -11.12 -7.01
CA LYS A 333 -1.19 -11.50 -7.35
C LYS A 333 -0.17 -10.90 -6.38
N VAL A 334 -0.36 -9.63 -6.03
CA VAL A 334 0.54 -8.92 -5.10
C VAL A 334 0.46 -9.55 -3.70
N ILE A 335 -0.73 -9.89 -3.20
CA ILE A 335 -0.91 -10.60 -1.93
C ILE A 335 -0.21 -11.96 -1.98
N ALA A 336 -0.39 -12.74 -3.04
CA ALA A 336 0.29 -14.03 -3.20
C ALA A 336 1.83 -13.89 -3.17
N ILE A 337 2.38 -12.87 -3.83
CA ILE A 337 3.82 -12.56 -3.79
C ILE A 337 4.25 -12.18 -2.37
N ASN A 338 3.50 -11.34 -1.66
CA ASN A 338 3.84 -10.95 -0.29
C ASN A 338 3.79 -12.15 0.67
N VAL A 339 2.80 -13.03 0.56
CA VAL A 339 2.71 -14.26 1.35
C VAL A 339 3.90 -15.18 1.06
N LEU A 340 4.24 -15.38 -0.21
CA LEU A 340 5.37 -16.22 -0.61
C LEU A 340 6.70 -15.67 -0.10
N VAL A 341 6.95 -14.37 -0.30
CA VAL A 341 8.18 -13.71 0.18
C VAL A 341 8.23 -13.75 1.71
N GLY A 342 7.11 -13.46 2.38
CA GLY A 342 7.02 -13.56 3.83
C GLY A 342 7.32 -14.97 4.35
N PHE A 343 6.83 -16.01 3.68
CA PHE A 343 7.14 -17.39 4.00
C PHE A 343 8.63 -17.71 3.80
N VAL A 344 9.23 -17.26 2.69
CA VAL A 344 10.66 -17.48 2.40
C VAL A 344 11.55 -16.74 3.42
N LEU A 345 11.31 -15.45 3.65
CA LEU A 345 12.08 -14.67 4.63
C LEU A 345 11.88 -15.23 6.04
N GLY A 346 10.64 -15.58 6.40
CA GLY A 346 10.32 -16.18 7.70
C GLY A 346 11.03 -17.52 7.91
N GLY A 347 10.91 -18.44 6.95
CA GLY A 347 11.42 -19.81 7.06
C GLY A 347 12.93 -19.93 6.91
N PHE A 348 13.56 -19.15 6.03
CA PHE A 348 15.00 -19.27 5.74
C PHE A 348 15.88 -18.26 6.47
N ILE A 349 15.32 -17.14 6.95
CA ILE A 349 16.11 -16.06 7.55
C ILE A 349 15.75 -15.90 9.03
N VAL A 350 14.47 -15.65 9.33
CA VAL A 350 14.02 -15.38 10.70
C VAL A 350 14.07 -16.64 11.57
N PHE A 351 13.51 -17.75 11.09
CA PHE A 351 13.40 -18.99 11.86
C PHE A 351 14.78 -19.56 12.25
N PRO A 352 15.77 -19.69 11.34
CA PRO A 352 17.11 -20.15 11.73
C PRO A 352 17.82 -19.17 12.67
N SER A 353 17.63 -17.86 12.48
CA SER A 353 18.18 -16.85 13.38
C SER A 353 17.63 -16.99 14.80
N VAL A 354 16.32 -17.17 14.94
CA VAL A 354 15.66 -17.36 16.24
C VAL A 354 16.12 -18.67 16.87
N LEU A 355 16.16 -19.77 16.12
CA LEU A 355 16.65 -21.06 16.62
C LEU A 355 18.10 -21.00 17.08
N ALA A 356 18.97 -20.30 16.35
CA ALA A 356 20.35 -20.11 16.76
C ALA A 356 20.41 -19.34 18.09
N VAL A 357 19.69 -18.21 18.19
CA VAL A 357 19.69 -17.39 19.42
C VAL A 357 19.15 -18.18 20.61
N THR A 358 18.09 -18.97 20.45
CA THR A 358 17.53 -19.77 21.54
C THR A 358 18.45 -20.93 21.93
N THR A 359 19.07 -21.60 20.96
CA THR A 359 19.98 -22.73 21.22
C THR A 359 21.23 -22.31 22.00
N TYR A 360 21.77 -21.13 21.70
CA TYR A 360 22.95 -20.59 22.40
C TYR A 360 22.60 -19.74 23.62
N SER A 361 21.32 -19.57 23.94
CA SER A 361 20.91 -18.86 25.15
C SER A 361 21.16 -19.71 26.39
N THR A 362 21.81 -19.13 27.39
CA THR A 362 22.12 -19.83 28.64
C THR A 362 21.10 -19.45 29.71
N VAL A 363 20.46 -20.46 30.29
CA VAL A 363 19.59 -20.28 31.46
C VAL A 363 20.46 -20.15 32.69
N VAL A 364 20.49 -18.96 33.29
CA VAL A 364 21.17 -18.70 34.55
C VAL A 364 20.10 -18.61 35.65
N LYS A 365 20.23 -19.41 36.70
CA LYS A 365 19.45 -19.22 37.93
C LYS A 365 20.02 -18.00 38.64
N ALA A 366 19.17 -17.01 38.92
CA ALA A 366 19.56 -15.82 39.66
C ALA A 366 20.04 -16.15 41.07
#